data_AF-A0A7C9RKJ3-F1
#
_entry.id   AF-A0A7C9RKJ3-F1
#
_cell.length_a   1.000
_cell.length_b   1.000
_cell.length_c   1.000
_cell.angle_alpha   90.00
_cell.angle_beta   90.00
_cell.angle_gamma   90.00
#
_symmetry.space_group_name_H-M   'P 1'
#
loop_
_entity.id
_entity.type
_entity.pdbx_description
1 polymer ?
#
loop_
_entity_poly.entity_id
_entity_poly.type
_entity_poly.pdbx_seq_one_letter_code
_entity_poly.pdbx_strand_id
1 'polypeptide(L)'
;MRSIAGWTLNFEMFFYAIFALSLLLSGRYRAILVFSVLTSLVMIGQVFSSSNPVMITYTSPLLLEFALGCLLGLIYQYQLLPRPSLGVTLCILGVVLLCVAGTDSAADLSFRRLLYWGAPSVLIVAGFVSLEPTARDNRLLSLLGAASYSIYLTHSLSLAALKSLVFALGLQNYQFVPSIFVVAGFVGSAVIGICA
;
A
#
# COMPACT_ATOMS: atom_id res chain seq x y z
N MET A 1 -18.11 11.95 1.87
CA MET A 1 -17.70 10.64 1.32
C MET A 1 -16.18 10.62 1.24
N ARG A 2 -15.50 9.89 2.13
CA ARG A 2 -14.06 9.61 1.96
C ARG A 2 -13.95 8.60 0.81
N SER A 3 -13.38 8.98 -0.33
CA SER A 3 -13.05 7.98 -1.36
C SER A 3 -11.99 7.04 -0.77
N ILE A 4 -12.25 5.74 -0.78
CA ILE A 4 -11.43 4.72 -0.11
C ILE A 4 -9.96 4.78 -0.59
N ALA A 5 -9.71 5.21 -1.83
CA ALA A 5 -8.38 5.38 -2.40
C ALA A 5 -7.74 6.77 -2.15
N GLY A 6 -8.54 7.84 -2.04
CA GLY A 6 -8.01 9.20 -2.04
C GLY A 6 -7.26 9.57 -0.76
N TRP A 7 -7.63 8.96 0.37
CA TRP A 7 -7.01 9.29 1.66
C TRP A 7 -5.65 8.59 1.85
N THR A 8 -5.49 7.33 1.44
CA THR A 8 -4.19 6.63 1.46
C THR A 8 -3.22 7.21 0.43
N LEU A 9 -3.70 7.64 -0.73
CA LEU A 9 -2.88 8.28 -1.76
C LEU A 9 -2.21 9.56 -1.25
N ASN A 10 -2.88 10.34 -0.40
CA ASN A 10 -2.27 11.53 0.21
C ASN A 10 -1.09 11.17 1.11
N PHE A 11 -1.17 10.07 1.85
CA PHE A 11 -0.06 9.56 2.66
C PHE A 11 1.10 9.11 1.80
N GLU A 12 0.81 8.42 0.70
CA GLU A 12 1.81 7.95 -0.26
C GLU A 12 2.55 9.13 -0.92
N MET A 13 1.83 10.14 -1.40
CA MET A 13 2.43 11.36 -1.96
C MET A 13 3.28 12.12 -0.93
N PHE A 14 2.82 12.17 0.32
CA PHE A 14 3.58 12.80 1.41
C PHE A 14 4.86 12.04 1.74
N PHE A 15 4.79 10.72 1.84
CA PHE A 15 5.95 9.85 1.98
C PHE A 15 6.96 10.10 0.84
N TYR A 16 6.49 10.11 -0.40
CA TYR A 16 7.35 10.36 -1.56
C TYR A 16 7.96 11.75 -1.57
N ALA A 17 7.25 12.77 -1.10
CA ALA A 17 7.81 14.11 -0.94
C ALA A 17 8.98 14.12 0.06
N ILE A 18 8.81 13.50 1.23
CA ILE A 18 9.88 13.36 2.24
C ILE A 18 11.05 12.55 1.67
N PHE A 19 10.76 11.44 1.02
CA PHE A 19 11.77 10.57 0.42
C PHE A 19 12.54 11.31 -0.69
N ALA A 20 11.86 12.08 -1.54
CA ALA A 20 12.48 12.88 -2.60
C ALA A 20 13.41 13.95 -2.01
N LEU A 21 13.01 14.63 -0.94
CA LEU A 21 13.89 15.57 -0.22
C LEU A 21 15.13 14.86 0.34
N SER A 22 14.98 13.62 0.81
CA SER A 22 16.12 12.82 1.29
C SER A 22 17.13 12.49 0.19
N LEU A 23 16.74 12.51 -1.10
CA LEU A 23 17.65 12.24 -2.22
C LEU A 23 18.76 13.29 -2.34
N LEU A 24 18.52 14.51 -1.84
CA LEU A 24 19.52 15.60 -1.77
C LEU A 24 20.67 15.28 -0.80
N LEU A 25 20.49 14.29 0.06
CA LEU A 25 21.46 13.86 1.06
C LEU A 25 22.15 12.56 0.62
N SER A 26 23.27 12.25 1.26
CA SER A 26 24.08 11.05 0.96
C SER A 26 23.25 9.76 1.11
N GLY A 27 23.37 8.86 0.13
CA GLY A 27 22.57 7.63 0.00
C GLY A 27 22.48 6.76 1.26
N ARG A 28 23.59 6.67 2.02
CA ARG A 28 23.72 5.83 3.22
C ARG A 28 22.73 6.18 4.34
N TYR A 29 22.30 7.43 4.46
CA TYR A 29 21.44 7.87 5.56
C TYR A 29 19.99 8.08 5.16
N ARG A 30 19.63 7.90 3.88
CA ARG A 30 18.31 8.27 3.36
C ARG A 30 17.18 7.54 4.08
N ALA A 31 17.25 6.21 4.16
CA ALA A 31 16.21 5.42 4.82
C ALA A 31 16.14 5.70 6.33
N ILE A 32 17.29 5.96 6.99
CA ILE A 32 17.32 6.35 8.41
C ILE A 32 16.62 7.70 8.62
N LEU A 33 16.93 8.69 7.79
CA LEU A 33 16.32 10.02 7.88
C LEU A 33 14.81 9.98 7.66
N VAL A 34 14.35 9.30 6.61
CA VAL A 34 12.92 9.15 6.33
C VAL A 34 12.23 8.44 7.48
N PHE A 35 12.80 7.33 7.97
CA PHE A 35 12.30 6.62 9.15
C PHE A 35 12.17 7.53 10.38
N SER A 36 13.22 8.30 10.68
CA SER A 36 13.24 9.23 11.82
C SER A 36 12.20 10.34 11.67
N VAL A 37 12.06 10.94 10.48
CA VAL A 37 11.07 12.00 10.21
C VAL A 37 9.65 11.45 10.39
N LEU A 38 9.32 10.33 9.76
CA LEU A 38 7.98 9.74 9.88
C LEU A 38 7.64 9.36 11.33
N THR A 39 8.58 8.72 12.03
CA THR A 39 8.38 8.31 13.43
C THR A 39 8.22 9.53 14.34
N SER A 40 9.04 10.57 14.15
CA SER A 40 8.94 11.80 14.95
C SER A 40 7.62 12.53 14.75
N LEU A 41 7.09 12.60 13.52
CA LEU A 41 5.77 13.18 13.24
C LEU A 41 4.67 12.45 14.01
N VAL A 42 4.71 11.12 14.05
CA VAL A 42 3.73 10.32 14.80
C VAL A 42 3.86 10.57 16.31
N MET A 43 5.08 10.62 16.84
CA MET A 43 5.31 10.92 18.26
C MET A 43 4.82 12.33 18.63
N ILE A 44 5.03 13.32 17.77
CA ILE A 44 4.49 14.67 17.95
C ILE A 44 2.96 14.63 18.04
N GLY A 45 2.28 13.87 17.18
CA GLY A 45 0.83 13.70 17.23
C GLY A 45 0.29 13.01 18.48
N GLN A 46 1.12 12.23 19.18
CA GLN A 46 0.75 11.61 20.47
C GLN A 46 0.85 12.60 21.63
N VAL A 47 1.81 13.52 21.58
CA VAL A 47 2.03 14.51 22.63
C VAL A 47 1.12 15.72 22.46
N PHE A 48 0.90 16.15 21.21
CA PHE A 48 0.09 17.32 20.87
C PHE A 48 -1.24 16.87 20.27
N SER A 49 -2.29 16.85 21.09
CA SER A 49 -3.64 16.65 20.59
C SER A 49 -4.10 17.93 19.88
N SER A 50 -4.52 17.78 18.62
CA SER A 50 -5.02 18.86 17.79
C SER A 50 -6.35 18.47 17.17
N SER A 51 -7.28 19.41 17.11
CA SER A 51 -8.55 19.25 16.40
C SER A 51 -8.41 19.53 14.90
N ASN A 52 -7.25 20.01 14.44
CA ASN A 52 -7.02 20.32 13.03
C ASN A 52 -6.89 19.02 12.20
N PRO A 53 -7.76 18.81 11.18
CA PRO A 53 -7.73 17.61 10.35
C PRO A 53 -6.40 17.35 9.63
N VAL A 54 -5.69 18.43 9.25
CA VAL A 54 -4.38 18.34 8.58
C VAL A 54 -3.35 17.75 9.51
N MET A 55 -3.31 18.23 10.76
CA MET A 55 -2.38 17.75 11.77
C MET A 55 -2.68 16.29 12.12
N ILE A 56 -3.95 15.94 12.35
CA ILE A 56 -4.39 14.56 12.60
C ILE A 56 -3.94 13.61 11.47
N THR A 57 -4.03 14.06 10.22
CA THR A 57 -3.64 13.25 9.06
C THR A 57 -2.13 13.03 9.03
N TYR A 58 -1.32 14.10 9.06
CA TYR A 58 0.13 14.00 8.92
C TYR A 58 0.89 13.60 10.19
N THR A 59 0.19 13.32 11.28
CA THR A 59 0.75 12.67 12.48
C THR A 59 0.10 11.31 12.76
N SER A 60 -0.62 10.76 11.78
CA SER A 60 -1.31 9.48 11.93
C SER A 60 -0.32 8.31 12.09
N PRO A 61 -0.61 7.33 12.99
CA PRO A 61 0.11 6.06 13.09
C PRO A 61 0.30 5.30 11.78
N LEU A 62 -0.51 5.58 10.74
CA LEU A 62 -0.33 5.01 9.40
C LEU A 62 1.06 5.32 8.81
N LEU A 63 1.66 6.47 9.16
CA LEU A 63 3.03 6.81 8.74
C LEU A 63 4.08 5.79 9.25
N LEU A 64 3.78 5.06 10.35
CA LEU A 64 4.67 4.01 10.83
C LEU A 64 4.71 2.80 9.91
N GLU A 65 3.67 2.54 9.11
CA GLU A 65 3.71 1.46 8.11
C GLU A 65 4.77 1.77 7.04
N PHE A 66 4.84 3.02 6.58
CA PHE A 66 5.90 3.49 5.67
C PHE A 66 7.28 3.46 6.34
N ALA A 67 7.36 3.86 7.63
CA ALA A 67 8.61 3.77 8.38
C ALA A 67 9.10 2.32 8.49
N LEU A 68 8.22 1.36 8.77
CA LEU A 68 8.58 -0.07 8.77
C LEU A 68 9.05 -0.55 7.40
N GLY A 69 8.49 -0.02 6.31
CA GLY A 69 9.02 -0.23 4.95
C GLY A 69 10.46 0.27 4.78
N CYS A 70 10.78 1.48 5.27
CA CYS A 70 12.15 2.00 5.27
C CYS A 70 13.10 1.12 6.12
N LEU A 71 12.64 0.67 7.29
CA LEU A 71 13.41 -0.25 8.14
C LEU A 71 13.70 -1.57 7.41
N LEU A 72 12.71 -2.13 6.73
CA LEU A 72 12.90 -3.34 5.93
C LEU A 72 13.91 -3.12 4.79
N GLY A 73 13.88 -1.95 4.15
CA GLY A 73 14.89 -1.55 3.15
C GLY A 73 16.31 -1.49 3.71
N LEU A 74 16.47 -1.00 4.95
CA LEU A 74 17.76 -1.04 5.65
C LEU A 74 18.21 -2.49 5.93
N ILE A 75 17.30 -3.33 6.44
CA ILE A 75 17.57 -4.76 6.70
C ILE A 75 18.03 -5.46 5.41
N TYR A 76 17.38 -5.17 4.28
CA TYR A 76 17.78 -5.67 2.96
C TYR A 76 19.18 -5.20 2.57
N GLN A 77 19.47 -3.91 2.70
CA GLN A 77 20.78 -3.33 2.34
C GLN A 77 21.94 -3.95 3.13
N TYR A 78 21.71 -4.27 4.42
CA TYR A 78 22.69 -4.94 5.27
C TYR A 78 22.71 -6.47 5.10
N GLN A 79 21.95 -7.03 4.16
CA GLN A 79 21.82 -8.47 3.92
C GLN A 79 21.38 -9.26 5.17
N LEU A 80 20.57 -8.63 6.03
CA LEU A 80 20.07 -9.19 7.27
C LEU A 80 18.70 -9.87 7.10
N LEU A 81 18.25 -10.05 5.86
CA LEU A 81 16.98 -10.73 5.60
C LEU A 81 17.06 -12.23 5.91
N PRO A 82 15.91 -12.84 6.28
CA PRO A 82 15.80 -14.28 6.43
C PRO A 82 16.19 -15.03 5.16
N ARG A 83 16.58 -16.30 5.34
CA ARG A 83 16.87 -17.20 4.21
C ARG A 83 15.63 -17.33 3.30
N PRO A 84 15.82 -17.54 1.98
CA PRO A 84 14.69 -17.72 1.05
C PRO A 84 13.72 -18.82 1.46
N SER A 85 14.20 -19.88 2.12
CA SER A 85 13.36 -20.97 2.65
C SER A 85 12.32 -20.51 3.66
N LEU A 86 12.59 -19.45 4.42
CA LEU A 86 11.65 -18.86 5.37
C LEU A 86 10.72 -17.84 4.71
N GLY A 87 11.01 -17.38 3.49
CA GLY A 87 10.23 -16.35 2.82
C GLY A 87 8.77 -16.79 2.58
N VAL A 88 8.55 -18.04 2.17
CA VAL A 88 7.19 -18.61 2.02
C VAL A 88 6.46 -18.64 3.36
N THR A 89 7.15 -19.04 4.44
CA THR A 89 6.58 -19.07 5.79
C THR A 89 6.16 -17.68 6.25
N LEU A 90 6.98 -16.65 5.99
CA LEU A 90 6.64 -15.26 6.32
C LEU A 90 5.42 -14.77 5.54
N CYS A 91 5.34 -15.07 4.23
CA CYS A 91 4.17 -14.75 3.42
C CYS A 91 2.91 -15.42 3.95
N ILE A 92 2.95 -16.73 4.21
CA ILE A 92 1.80 -17.48 4.74
C ILE A 92 1.38 -16.91 6.10
N LEU A 93 2.33 -16.68 7.00
CA LEU A 93 2.05 -16.14 8.31
C LEU A 93 1.40 -14.75 8.22
N GLY A 94 1.92 -13.87 7.38
CA GLY A 94 1.34 -12.54 7.17
C GLY A 94 -0.08 -12.61 6.59
N VAL A 95 -0.33 -13.49 5.62
CA VAL A 95 -1.69 -13.71 5.07
C VAL A 95 -2.64 -14.24 6.15
N VAL A 96 -2.21 -15.23 6.94
CA VAL A 96 -3.01 -15.76 8.05
C VAL A 96 -3.35 -14.66 9.06
N LEU A 97 -2.38 -13.83 9.44
CA LEU A 97 -2.61 -12.73 10.36
C LEU A 97 -3.58 -11.68 9.79
N LEU A 98 -3.52 -11.37 8.49
CA LEU A 98 -4.49 -10.50 7.83
C LEU A 98 -5.90 -11.10 7.85
N CYS A 99 -6.03 -12.40 7.59
CA CYS A 99 -7.33 -13.07 7.63
C CYS A 99 -7.94 -13.07 9.04
N VAL A 100 -7.11 -13.23 10.08
CA VAL A 100 -7.53 -13.22 11.49
C VAL A 100 -7.87 -11.81 11.97
N ALA A 101 -7.19 -10.77 11.45
CA ALA A 101 -7.41 -9.37 11.84
C ALA A 101 -8.83 -8.85 11.55
N GLY A 102 -9.55 -9.45 10.60
CA GLY A 102 -10.92 -9.07 10.23
C GLY A 102 -11.03 -7.73 9.50
N THR A 103 -12.24 -7.37 9.04
CA THR A 103 -12.49 -6.17 8.21
C THR A 103 -12.74 -4.89 9.01
N ASP A 104 -13.06 -5.00 10.30
CA ASP A 104 -13.55 -3.87 11.10
C ASP A 104 -12.48 -2.80 11.40
N SER A 105 -11.20 -3.10 11.17
CA SER A 105 -10.07 -2.21 11.50
C SER A 105 -9.51 -1.43 10.30
N ALA A 106 -10.05 -1.58 9.09
CA ALA A 106 -9.44 -1.02 7.87
C ALA A 106 -9.46 0.53 7.81
N ALA A 107 -10.41 1.17 8.48
CA ALA A 107 -10.55 2.63 8.56
C ALA A 107 -10.04 3.22 9.89
N ASP A 108 -9.55 2.38 10.81
CA ASP A 108 -9.00 2.83 12.07
C ASP A 108 -7.62 3.47 11.84
N LEU A 109 -7.40 4.64 12.43
CA LEU A 109 -6.12 5.37 12.42
C LEU A 109 -5.38 5.20 13.75
N SER A 110 -5.85 4.32 14.64
CA SER A 110 -5.19 4.01 15.91
C SER A 110 -3.96 3.11 15.71
N PHE A 111 -3.15 2.96 16.76
CA PHE A 111 -2.03 2.01 16.77
C PHE A 111 -2.45 0.55 16.59
N ARG A 112 -3.73 0.21 16.80
CA ARG A 112 -4.23 -1.15 16.53
C ARG A 112 -4.07 -1.49 15.06
N ARG A 113 -4.23 -0.50 14.17
CA ARG A 113 -4.00 -0.65 12.73
C ARG A 113 -2.59 -1.15 12.43
N LEU A 114 -1.58 -0.61 13.12
CA LEU A 114 -0.19 -1.04 12.92
C LEU A 114 0.00 -2.52 13.25
N LEU A 115 -0.68 -3.03 14.28
CA LEU A 115 -0.60 -4.44 14.66
C LEU A 115 -1.37 -5.35 13.69
N TYR A 116 -2.57 -4.94 13.28
CA TYR A 116 -3.48 -5.76 12.47
C TYR A 116 -3.20 -5.69 10.97
N TRP A 117 -2.61 -4.61 10.47
CA TRP A 117 -2.35 -4.38 9.04
C TRP A 117 -0.87 -4.14 8.76
N GLY A 118 -0.21 -3.33 9.59
CA GLY A 118 1.21 -3.00 9.44
C GLY A 118 2.13 -4.21 9.64
N ALA A 119 2.03 -4.92 10.76
CA ALA A 119 2.88 -6.08 11.02
C ALA A 119 2.68 -7.20 10.00
N PRO A 120 1.44 -7.59 9.62
CA PRO A 120 1.24 -8.60 8.59
C PRO A 120 1.74 -8.19 7.21
N SER A 121 1.56 -6.93 6.82
CA SER A 121 2.09 -6.43 5.53
C SER A 121 3.61 -6.45 5.49
N VAL A 122 4.28 -6.05 6.58
CA VAL A 122 5.75 -6.14 6.69
C VAL A 122 6.24 -7.58 6.57
N LEU A 123 5.56 -8.55 7.18
CA LEU A 123 5.90 -9.97 7.05
C LEU A 123 5.77 -10.45 5.60
N ILE A 124 4.70 -10.07 4.91
CA ILE A 124 4.47 -10.43 3.51
C ILE A 124 5.57 -9.83 2.62
N VAL A 125 5.85 -8.53 2.77
CA VAL A 125 6.90 -7.86 1.99
C VAL A 125 8.27 -8.46 2.29
N ALA A 126 8.60 -8.70 3.56
CA ALA A 126 9.85 -9.36 3.95
C ALA A 126 9.97 -10.76 3.34
N GLY A 127 8.87 -11.51 3.28
CA GLY A 127 8.81 -12.82 2.64
C GLY A 127 9.08 -12.77 1.14
N PHE A 128 8.43 -11.85 0.42
CA PHE A 128 8.66 -11.65 -1.02
C PHE A 128 10.08 -11.18 -1.32
N VAL A 129 10.62 -10.22 -0.56
CA VAL A 129 11.99 -9.75 -0.77
C VAL A 129 13.00 -10.86 -0.46
N SER A 130 12.74 -11.71 0.55
CA SER A 130 13.59 -12.89 0.83
C SER A 130 13.55 -13.93 -0.30
N LEU A 131 12.44 -14.02 -1.04
CA LEU A 131 12.27 -14.93 -2.18
C LEU A 131 12.75 -14.34 -3.51
N GLU A 132 13.10 -13.05 -3.55
CA GLU A 132 13.56 -12.35 -4.75
C GLU A 132 14.65 -13.13 -5.51
N PRO A 133 15.72 -13.67 -4.87
CA PRO A 133 16.78 -14.38 -5.59
C PRO A 133 16.28 -15.60 -6.39
N THR A 134 15.19 -16.23 -5.96
CA THR A 134 14.61 -17.41 -6.61
C THR A 134 13.62 -17.05 -7.71
N ALA A 135 13.02 -15.86 -7.63
CA ALA A 135 11.96 -15.40 -8.53
C ALA A 135 12.43 -14.33 -9.54
N ARG A 136 13.66 -13.82 -9.40
CA ARG A 136 14.21 -12.69 -10.16
C ARG A 136 14.10 -12.84 -11.68
N ASP A 137 14.34 -14.04 -12.19
CA ASP A 137 14.34 -14.31 -13.63
C ASP A 137 12.96 -14.63 -14.22
N ASN A 138 11.92 -14.69 -13.37
CA ASN A 138 10.56 -14.98 -13.82
C ASN A 138 9.93 -13.74 -14.45
N ARG A 139 9.92 -13.72 -15.79
CA ARG A 139 9.32 -12.65 -16.60
C ARG A 139 7.85 -12.42 -16.31
N LEU A 140 7.09 -13.48 -15.99
CA LEU A 140 5.66 -13.36 -15.69
C LEU A 140 5.45 -12.60 -14.37
N LEU A 141 6.19 -12.95 -13.31
CA LEU A 141 6.11 -12.26 -12.03
C LEU A 141 6.52 -10.78 -12.15
N SER A 142 7.56 -10.50 -12.95
CA SER A 142 8.00 -9.12 -13.21
C SER A 142 6.94 -8.31 -13.97
N LEU A 143 6.29 -8.91 -14.98
CA LEU A 143 5.24 -8.27 -15.76
C LEU A 143 3.97 -8.02 -14.92
N LEU A 144 3.55 -8.99 -14.11
CA LEU A 144 2.42 -8.82 -13.19
C LEU A 144 2.71 -7.73 -12.15
N GLY A 145 3.93 -7.66 -11.64
CA GLY A 145 4.37 -6.61 -10.73
C GLY A 145 4.32 -5.22 -11.38
N ALA A 146 4.87 -5.06 -12.59
CA ALA A 146 4.83 -3.79 -13.33
C ALA A 146 3.39 -3.35 -13.62
N ALA A 147 2.54 -4.29 -14.06
CA ALA A 147 1.14 -4.00 -14.34
C ALA A 147 0.35 -3.60 -13.08
N SER A 148 0.69 -4.17 -11.91
CA SER A 148 -0.07 -3.95 -10.67
C SER A 148 -0.18 -2.47 -10.29
N TYR A 149 0.87 -1.67 -10.53
CA TYR A 149 0.86 -0.24 -10.25
C TYR A 149 -0.07 0.54 -11.21
N SER A 150 0.02 0.24 -12.50
CA SER A 150 -0.87 0.81 -13.52
C SER A 150 -2.34 0.43 -13.26
N ILE A 151 -2.61 -0.82 -12.87
CA ILE A 151 -3.95 -1.27 -12.45
C ILE A 151 -4.41 -0.48 -11.22
N TYR A 152 -3.56 -0.33 -10.20
CA TYR A 152 -3.89 0.39 -8.98
C TYR A 152 -4.29 1.85 -9.25
N LEU A 153 -3.59 2.57 -10.13
CA LEU A 153 -3.96 3.94 -10.46
C LEU A 153 -5.23 4.03 -11.33
N THR A 154 -5.35 3.14 -12.32
CA THR A 154 -6.40 3.25 -13.35
C THR A 154 -7.73 2.62 -12.94
N HIS A 155 -7.75 1.58 -12.08
CA HIS A 155 -8.99 0.85 -11.78
C HIS A 155 -10.05 1.76 -11.14
N SER A 156 -9.67 2.63 -10.19
CA SER A 156 -10.62 3.53 -9.50
C SER A 156 -11.24 4.54 -10.47
N LEU A 157 -10.44 5.08 -11.40
CA LEU A 157 -10.91 5.99 -12.44
C LEU A 157 -11.80 5.26 -13.47
N SER A 158 -11.37 4.05 -13.88
CA SER A 158 -12.09 3.22 -14.84
C SER A 158 -13.47 2.81 -14.31
N LEU A 159 -13.54 2.40 -13.04
CA LEU A 159 -14.80 2.09 -12.36
C LEU A 159 -15.68 3.32 -12.20
N ALA A 160 -15.11 4.49 -11.89
CA ALA A 160 -15.87 5.74 -11.82
C ALA A 160 -16.46 6.14 -13.18
N ALA A 161 -15.67 6.05 -14.26
CA ALA A 161 -16.12 6.34 -15.62
C ALA A 161 -17.20 5.35 -16.10
N LEU A 162 -16.99 4.06 -15.87
CA LEU A 162 -17.96 3.00 -16.17
C LEU A 162 -19.27 3.25 -15.41
N LYS A 163 -19.20 3.68 -14.14
CA LYS A 163 -20.38 4.00 -13.34
C LYS A 163 -21.13 5.17 -13.94
N SER A 164 -20.44 6.26 -14.27
CA SER A 164 -21.05 7.42 -14.92
C SER A 164 -21.72 7.05 -16.25
N LEU A 165 -21.12 6.15 -17.04
CA LEU A 165 -21.71 5.67 -18.30
C LEU A 165 -22.99 4.87 -18.07
N VAL A 166 -23.00 3.95 -17.11
CA VAL A 166 -24.20 3.15 -16.74
C VAL A 166 -25.34 4.06 -16.29
N PHE A 167 -25.03 5.10 -15.51
CA PHE A 167 -26.02 6.10 -15.09
C PHE A 167 -26.53 6.94 -16.27
N ALA A 168 -25.64 7.38 -17.17
CA ALA A 168 -26.01 8.17 -18.34
C ALA A 168 -26.91 7.39 -19.33
N LEU A 169 -26.67 6.08 -19.48
CA LEU A 169 -27.48 5.21 -20.33
C LEU A 169 -28.77 4.70 -19.67
N GLY A 170 -29.03 5.06 -18.40
CA GLY A 170 -30.23 4.64 -17.67
C GLY A 170 -30.29 3.14 -17.35
N LEU A 171 -29.17 2.42 -17.46
CA LEU A 171 -29.11 0.96 -17.33
C LEU A 171 -29.07 0.48 -15.86
N GLN A 172 -29.14 1.39 -14.90
CA GLN A 172 -29.00 1.14 -13.46
C GLN A 172 -29.98 0.10 -12.88
N ASN A 173 -31.13 -0.14 -13.51
CA ASN A 173 -32.18 -1.03 -13.00
C ASN A 173 -32.10 -2.48 -13.51
N TYR A 174 -31.20 -2.80 -14.45
CA TYR A 174 -31.09 -4.14 -14.99
C TYR A 174 -30.25 -5.04 -14.08
N GLN A 175 -30.77 -6.23 -13.74
CA GLN A 175 -30.13 -7.14 -12.77
C GLN A 175 -28.76 -7.69 -13.20
N PHE A 176 -28.44 -7.66 -14.50
CA PHE A 176 -27.15 -8.13 -15.03
C PHE A 176 -26.05 -7.06 -15.08
N VAL A 177 -26.40 -5.79 -14.87
CA VAL A 177 -25.45 -4.68 -14.94
C VAL A 177 -24.39 -4.73 -13.85
N PRO A 178 -24.67 -5.12 -12.59
CA PRO A 178 -23.64 -5.25 -11.56
C PRO A 178 -22.58 -6.32 -11.88
N SER A 179 -22.97 -7.47 -12.43
CA SER A 179 -22.05 -8.55 -12.78
C SER A 179 -21.20 -8.19 -14.01
N ILE A 180 -21.80 -7.58 -15.03
CA ILE A 180 -21.07 -7.04 -16.19
C ILE A 180 -20.11 -5.94 -15.74
N PHE A 181 -20.51 -5.09 -14.79
CA PHE A 181 -19.68 -4.02 -14.23
C PHE A 181 -18.43 -4.54 -13.53
N VAL A 182 -18.57 -5.57 -12.69
CA VAL A 182 -17.44 -6.21 -11.99
C VAL A 182 -16.49 -6.86 -12.99
N VAL A 183 -17.01 -7.63 -13.95
CA VAL A 183 -16.18 -8.33 -14.96
C VAL A 183 -15.49 -7.33 -15.89
N ALA A 184 -16.22 -6.34 -16.42
CA ALA A 184 -15.65 -5.33 -17.32
C ALA A 184 -14.66 -4.41 -16.61
N GLY A 185 -14.91 -4.05 -15.34
CA GLY A 185 -13.98 -3.28 -14.53
C GLY A 185 -12.68 -4.04 -14.25
N PHE A 186 -12.79 -5.33 -13.90
CA PHE A 186 -11.62 -6.18 -13.64
C PHE A 186 -10.81 -6.43 -14.91
N VAL A 187 -11.45 -6.86 -16.00
CA VAL A 187 -10.79 -7.13 -17.28
C VAL A 187 -10.24 -5.84 -17.89
N GLY A 188 -11.01 -4.75 -17.87
CA GLY A 188 -10.57 -3.46 -18.41
C GLY A 188 -9.37 -2.90 -17.67
N SER A 189 -9.38 -2.94 -16.32
CA SER A 189 -8.23 -2.51 -15.52
C SER A 189 -7.00 -3.40 -15.76
N ALA A 190 -7.16 -4.72 -15.86
CA ALA A 190 -6.07 -5.65 -16.14
C ALA A 190 -5.46 -5.44 -17.53
N VAL A 191 -6.28 -5.27 -18.58
CA VAL A 191 -5.81 -5.00 -19.94
C VAL A 191 -5.10 -3.66 -20.02
N ILE A 192 -5.70 -2.60 -19.48
CA ILE A 192 -5.07 -1.26 -19.45
C ILE A 192 -3.74 -1.32 -18.70
N GLY A 193 -3.70 -2.01 -17.55
CA GLY A 193 -2.48 -2.11 -16.75
C GLY A 193 -1.38 -2.97 -17.38
N ILE A 194 -1.70 -3.95 -18.21
CA ILE A 194 -0.71 -4.75 -18.96
C ILE A 194 -0.20 -4.00 -20.21
N CYS A 195 -1.05 -3.17 -20.83
CA CYS A 195 -0.72 -2.44 -22.05
C CYS A 195 -0.10 -1.04 -21.84
N ALA A 196 -0.19 -0.47 -20.63
CA ALA A 196 0.38 0.82 -20.24
C ALA A 196 1.83 0.68 -19.76
#